data_AF-A0A931ZWN3-F1
#
_entry.id   AF-A0A931ZWN3-F1
#
_cell.length_a   1.000
_cell.length_b   1.000
_cell.length_c   1.000
_cell.angle_alpha   90.00
_cell.angle_beta   90.00
_cell.angle_gamma   90.00
#
_symmetry.space_group_name_H-M   'P 1'
#
loop_
_entity.id
_entity.type
_entity.pdbx_description
1 polymer ?
#
loop_
_entity_poly.entity_id
_entity_poly.type
_entity_poly.pdbx_seq_one_letter_code
_entity_poly.pdbx_strand_id
1 'polypeptide(L)'
;LANGYAPGSFLWIVNNIYFQYYSLLIFVASALTMVVVSYLTPAPAEERLTGLTFATVTENQRRESRSSWTRRDVIASAIVLLIILANYLYFRG
;
A
#
# COMPACT_ATOMS: atom_id res chain seq x y z
N LEU A 1 11.44 -11.06 -38.46
CA LEU A 1 11.44 -9.94 -37.47
C LEU A 1 12.26 -10.40 -36.26
N ALA A 2 13.59 -10.44 -36.39
CA ALA A 2 14.42 -11.37 -35.60
C ALA A 2 15.46 -10.71 -34.70
N ASN A 3 15.22 -9.49 -34.20
CA ASN A 3 16.08 -8.89 -33.18
C ASN A 3 15.18 -8.16 -32.17
N GLY A 4 14.85 -8.84 -31.07
CA GLY A 4 14.33 -8.16 -29.88
C GLY A 4 15.40 -7.21 -29.29
N TYR A 5 15.10 -6.59 -28.15
CA TYR A 5 16.08 -5.77 -27.45
C TYR A 5 17.36 -6.58 -27.16
N ALA A 6 18.53 -5.94 -27.27
CA ALA A 6 19.81 -6.59 -26.98
C ALA A 6 19.77 -7.17 -25.56
N PRO A 7 20.09 -8.46 -25.35
CA PRO A 7 20.10 -9.06 -24.02
C PRO A 7 20.94 -8.23 -23.04
N GLY A 8 20.38 -7.96 -21.86
CA GLY A 8 21.01 -7.11 -20.84
C GLY A 8 20.85 -5.59 -21.05
N SER A 9 20.28 -5.13 -22.17
CA SER A 9 19.92 -3.71 -22.34
C SER A 9 18.75 -3.33 -21.43
N PHE A 10 18.63 -2.04 -21.09
CA PHE A 10 17.54 -1.52 -20.25
C PHE A 10 16.15 -1.94 -20.77
N LEU A 11 15.89 -1.75 -22.07
CA LEU A 11 14.61 -2.12 -22.67
C LEU A 11 14.39 -3.63 -22.71
N TRP A 12 15.47 -4.44 -22.77
CA TRP A 12 15.36 -5.89 -22.62
C TRP A 12 14.95 -6.28 -21.20
N ILE A 13 15.54 -5.66 -20.17
CA ILE A 13 15.21 -5.92 -18.76
C ILE A 13 13.75 -5.56 -18.48
N VAL A 14 13.32 -4.37 -18.92
CA VAL A 14 11.92 -3.93 -18.80
C VAL A 14 11.00 -4.94 -19.48
N ASN A 15 11.28 -5.31 -20.74
CA ASN A 15 10.46 -6.27 -21.47
C ASN A 15 10.38 -7.66 -20.81
N ASN A 16 11.43 -8.11 -20.12
CA ASN A 16 11.50 -9.44 -19.51
C ASN A 16 11.17 -9.47 -18.01
N ILE A 17 10.75 -8.34 -17.42
CA ILE A 17 10.35 -8.31 -16.02
C ILE A 17 9.00 -9.04 -15.83
N TYR A 18 8.86 -9.79 -14.73
CA TYR A 18 7.57 -10.41 -14.39
C TYR A 18 6.51 -9.33 -14.18
N PHE A 19 5.33 -9.53 -14.76
CA PHE A 19 4.32 -8.47 -14.89
C PHE A 19 3.94 -7.82 -13.56
N GLN A 20 3.92 -8.59 -12.46
CA GLN A 20 3.52 -8.10 -11.15
C GLN A 20 4.46 -6.99 -10.64
N TYR A 21 5.74 -7.01 -11.03
CA TYR A 21 6.68 -5.97 -10.62
C TYR A 21 6.34 -4.60 -11.20
N TYR A 22 5.61 -4.51 -12.32
CA TYR A 22 5.11 -3.23 -12.81
C TYR A 22 4.19 -2.54 -11.81
N SER A 23 3.37 -3.29 -11.06
CA SER A 23 2.51 -2.71 -10.01
C SER A 23 3.33 -2.04 -8.90
N LEU A 24 4.45 -2.67 -8.51
CA LEU A 24 5.37 -2.11 -7.52
C LEU A 24 6.10 -0.86 -8.08
N LEU A 25 6.55 -0.91 -9.34
CA LEU A 25 7.20 0.23 -9.99
C LEU A 25 6.25 1.44 -10.10
N ILE A 26 5.00 1.22 -10.51
CA ILE A 26 3.97 2.27 -10.59
C ILE A 26 3.63 2.80 -9.20
N PHE A 27 3.53 1.94 -8.19
CA PHE A 27 3.34 2.36 -6.80
C PHE A 27 4.45 3.29 -6.33
N VAL A 28 5.71 2.93 -6.56
CA VAL A 28 6.88 3.76 -6.20
C VAL A 28 6.86 5.09 -6.97
N ALA A 29 6.63 5.06 -8.28
CA ALA A 29 6.56 6.27 -9.10
C ALA A 29 5.44 7.22 -8.64
N SER A 30 4.27 6.68 -8.30
CA SER A 30 3.13 7.45 -7.80
C SER A 30 3.40 8.04 -6.41
N ALA A 31 3.99 7.26 -5.50
CA ALA A 31 4.38 7.73 -4.17
C ALA A 31 5.43 8.85 -4.25
N LEU A 32 6.45 8.69 -5.11
CA LEU A 32 7.45 9.73 -5.36
C LEU A 32 6.81 10.99 -5.91
N THR A 33 5.91 10.86 -6.89
CA THR A 33 5.18 12.00 -7.45
C THR A 33 4.38 12.72 -6.36
N MET A 34 3.65 11.98 -5.52
CA MET A 34 2.89 12.54 -4.41
C MET A 34 3.79 13.34 -3.44
N VAL A 35 4.94 12.78 -3.07
CA VAL A 35 5.91 13.44 -2.17
C VAL A 35 6.49 14.70 -2.82
N VAL A 36 6.98 14.59 -4.06
CA VAL A 36 7.58 15.72 -4.78
C VAL A 36 6.58 16.85 -4.94
N VAL A 37 5.37 16.55 -5.44
CA VAL A 37 4.33 17.57 -5.62
C VAL A 37 3.94 18.18 -4.28
N SER A 38 3.84 17.38 -3.21
CA SER A 38 3.54 17.90 -1.87
C SER A 38 4.55 18.95 -1.39
N TYR A 39 5.84 18.79 -1.70
CA TYR A 39 6.87 19.79 -1.36
C TYR A 39 6.84 21.02 -2.27
N LEU A 40 6.34 20.88 -3.50
CA LEU A 40 6.20 21.98 -4.45
C LEU A 40 4.94 22.80 -4.21
N THR A 41 3.96 22.27 -3.48
CA THR A 41 2.70 22.95 -3.16
C THR A 41 2.71 23.57 -1.76
N PRO A 42 2.04 24.72 -1.55
CA PRO A 42 1.91 25.31 -0.22
C PRO A 42 1.11 24.40 0.72
N ALA A 43 1.43 24.48 2.02
CA ALA A 43 0.73 23.71 3.04
C ALA A 43 -0.77 24.07 3.07
N PRO A 44 -1.67 23.07 3.11
CA PRO A 44 -3.11 23.31 3.22
C PRO A 44 -3.48 23.87 4.60
N ALA A 45 -4.58 24.63 4.67
CA ALA A 45 -5.10 25.16 5.93
C ALA A 45 -5.48 24.04 6.93
N GLU A 46 -5.31 24.30 8.23
CA GLU A 46 -5.50 23.30 9.30
C GLU A 46 -6.90 22.67 9.30
N GLU A 47 -7.94 23.44 8.98
CA GLU A 47 -9.31 22.94 8.89
C GLU A 47 -9.46 21.78 7.89
N ARG A 48 -8.69 21.83 6.79
CA ARG A 48 -8.68 20.78 5.75
C ARG A 48 -7.97 19.52 6.21
N LEU A 49 -7.18 19.58 7.28
CA LEU A 49 -6.45 18.44 7.84
C LEU A 49 -7.27 17.67 8.88
N THR A 50 -8.38 18.25 9.37
CA THR A 50 -9.25 17.63 10.38
C THR A 50 -9.74 16.26 9.92
N GLY A 51 -9.44 15.23 10.71
CA GLY A 51 -9.84 13.84 10.43
C GLY A 51 -9.03 13.11 9.34
N LEU A 52 -8.04 13.74 8.69
CA LEU A 52 -7.22 13.10 7.65
C LEU A 52 -6.00 12.35 8.18
N THR A 53 -5.54 12.68 9.39
CA THR A 53 -4.37 12.04 10.00
C THR A 53 -4.72 11.57 11.40
N PHE A 54 -3.99 10.59 11.94
CA PHE A 54 -4.18 10.14 13.32
C PHE A 54 -4.08 11.28 14.35
N ALA A 55 -3.30 12.33 14.05
CA ALA A 55 -3.15 13.50 14.91
C ALA A 55 -4.37 14.43 14.88
N THR A 56 -5.16 14.40 13.80
CA THR A 56 -6.32 15.28 13.59
C THR A 56 -7.66 14.56 13.72
N VAL A 57 -7.66 13.29 14.14
CA VAL A 57 -8.89 12.54 14.43
C VAL A 57 -9.62 13.17 15.61
N THR A 58 -10.87 13.55 15.39
CA THR A 58 -11.74 14.05 16.46
C THR A 58 -12.17 12.92 17.41
N GLU A 59 -12.46 13.26 18.66
CA GLU A 59 -12.93 12.28 19.65
C GLU A 59 -14.23 11.56 19.21
N ASN A 60 -15.10 12.26 18.47
CA ASN A 60 -16.32 11.67 17.89
C ASN A 60 -15.99 10.63 16.81
N GLN A 61 -15.11 10.95 15.84
CA GLN A 61 -14.66 10.00 14.82
C GLN A 61 -13.99 8.77 15.44
N ARG A 62 -13.23 8.96 16.53
CA ARG A 62 -12.61 7.85 17.26
C ARG A 62 -13.64 6.94 17.92
N ARG A 63 -14.70 7.51 18.50
CA ARG A 63 -15.82 6.75 19.11
C ARG A 63 -16.59 5.97 18.06
N GLU A 64 -16.89 6.60 16.93
CA GLU A 64 -17.55 5.94 15.80
C GLU A 64 -16.72 4.77 15.27
N SER A 65 -15.42 4.98 15.00
CA SER A 65 -14.51 3.93 14.55
C SER A 65 -14.36 2.78 15.56
N ARG A 66 -14.48 3.05 16.87
CA ARG A 66 -14.48 1.99 17.89
C ARG A 66 -15.81 1.25 17.99
N SER A 67 -16.92 1.93 17.73
CA SER A 67 -18.25 1.31 17.71
C SER A 67 -18.52 0.52 16.43
N SER A 68 -17.75 0.79 15.35
CA SER A 68 -17.97 0.16 14.05
C SER A 68 -17.55 -1.30 13.98
N TRP A 69 -16.78 -1.79 14.95
CA TRP A 69 -16.34 -3.18 15.00
C TRP A 69 -16.71 -3.83 16.33
N THR A 70 -17.04 -5.10 16.26
CA THR A 70 -17.38 -5.92 17.41
C THR A 70 -16.25 -6.88 17.76
N ARG A 71 -16.28 -7.45 18.97
CA ARG A 71 -15.28 -8.46 19.38
C ARG A 71 -15.23 -9.67 18.45
N ARG A 72 -16.35 -9.99 17.78
CA ARG A 72 -16.43 -11.11 16.82
C ARG A 72 -15.59 -10.83 15.58
N ASP A 73 -15.61 -9.59 15.08
CA ASP A 73 -14.85 -9.19 13.88
C ASP A 73 -13.33 -9.31 14.13
N VAL A 74 -12.88 -8.97 15.34
CA VAL A 74 -11.48 -9.11 15.75
C VAL A 74 -11.07 -10.58 15.87
N ILE A 75 -11.91 -11.41 16.51
CA ILE A 75 -11.62 -12.86 16.66
C ILE A 75 -11.57 -13.53 15.28
N ALA A 76 -12.51 -13.22 14.39
CA ALA A 76 -12.52 -13.74 13.03
C ALA A 76 -11.25 -13.32 12.26
N SER A 77 -10.87 -12.04 12.33
CA SER A 77 -9.64 -11.54 11.70
C SER A 77 -8.39 -12.25 12.24
N ALA A 78 -8.31 -12.45 13.56
CA ALA A 78 -7.18 -13.14 14.18
C ALA A 78 -7.08 -14.62 13.74
N ILE A 79 -8.21 -15.33 13.64
CA ILE A 79 -8.24 -16.72 13.15
C ILE A 79 -7.74 -16.80 11.71
N VAL A 80 -8.18 -15.89 10.83
CA VAL A 80 -7.72 -15.84 9.43
C VAL A 80 -6.21 -15.61 9.36
N LEU A 81 -5.68 -14.66 10.14
CA LEU A 81 -4.23 -14.40 10.18
C LEU A 81 -3.43 -15.62 10.68
N LEU A 82 -3.93 -16.31 11.71
CA LEU A 82 -3.30 -17.54 12.22
C LEU A 82 -3.28 -18.66 11.19
N ILE A 83 -4.37 -18.84 10.43
CA ILE A 83 -4.43 -19.83 9.35
C ILE A 83 -3.43 -19.48 8.24
N ILE A 84 -3.36 -18.22 7.81
CA ILE A 84 -2.38 -17.78 6.79
C ILE A 84 -0.96 -18.04 7.27
N LEU A 85 -0.65 -17.67 8.52
CA LEU A 85 0.67 -17.89 9.12
C LEU A 85 1.01 -19.38 9.21
N ALA A 86 0.07 -20.21 9.67
CA ALA A 86 0.24 -21.66 9.74
C ALA A 86 0.52 -22.27 8.37
N ASN A 87 -0.18 -21.83 7.32
CA ASN A 87 0.10 -22.25 5.94
C ASN A 87 1.51 -21.86 5.50
N TYR A 88 1.94 -20.61 5.72
CA TYR A 88 3.30 -20.18 5.37
C TYR A 88 4.40 -20.97 6.11
N LEU A 89 4.15 -21.35 7.37
CA LEU A 89 5.10 -22.15 8.16
C LEU A 89 5.10 -23.64 7.78
N TYR A 90 3.93 -24.18 7.44
CA TYR A 90 3.79 -25.57 7.01
C TYR A 90 4.36 -25.80 5.61
N PHE A 91 4.04 -24.93 4.65
CA PHE A 91 4.52 -24.99 3.26
C PHE A 91 5.85 -24.26 3.02
N ARG A 92 6.65 -24.07 4.08
CA ARG A 92 8.01 -23.53 4.00
C ARG A 92 9.05 -24.60 3.60
N GLY A 93 8.69 -25.89 3.71
CA GLY A 93 9.52 -27.04 3.32
C GLY A 93 9.25 -27.48 1.90
#